data_AF-A0A5C3QGE4-F1
#
_entry.id   AF-A0A5C3QGE4-F1
#
_cell.length_a   1.000
_cell.length_b   1.000
_cell.length_c   1.000
_cell.angle_alpha   90.00
_cell.angle_beta   90.00
_cell.angle_gamma   90.00
#
_symmetry.space_group_name_H-M   'P 1'
#
loop_
_entity.id
_entity.type
_entity.pdbx_description
1 polymer ?
#
loop_
_entity_poly.entity_id
_entity_poly.type
_entity_poly.pdbx_seq_one_letter_code
_entity_poly.pdbx_strand_id
1 'polypeptide(L)' 'MSSSNNNNNSGSDKYVEPSDSSFYKGYGGQKAFLECHGLKIWNDDDIQEGKAILRAMKAADREDWEAEQAAKKK' A
#
# COMPACT_ATOMS: atom_id res chain seq x y z
N MET A 1 27.74 -0.42 9.61
CA MET A 1 27.02 -1.09 8.52
C MET A 1 25.64 -0.45 8.41
N SER A 2 25.30 0.02 7.22
CA SER A 2 24.06 0.66 6.73
C SER A 2 23.20 1.48 7.69
N SER A 3 23.28 2.81 7.50
CA SER A 3 22.29 3.80 7.90
C SER A 3 20.89 3.44 7.38
N SER A 4 19.91 3.29 8.26
CA SER A 4 18.48 3.40 7.91
C SER A 4 17.93 4.65 8.56
N ASN A 5 18.04 5.76 7.85
CA ASN A 5 17.45 7.04 8.23
C ASN A 5 16.03 7.11 7.67
N ASN A 6 15.05 6.56 8.38
CA ASN A 6 13.64 6.76 8.05
C ASN A 6 13.12 8.00 8.78
N ASN A 7 13.36 9.14 8.14
CA ASN A 7 12.87 10.44 8.57
C ASN A 7 11.45 10.63 8.00
N ASN A 8 10.44 10.06 8.67
CA ASN A 8 9.04 10.32 8.32
C ASN A 8 8.58 11.59 9.04
N ASN A 9 8.81 12.72 8.38
CA ASN A 9 8.29 14.02 8.74
C ASN A 9 6.76 14.01 8.58
N SER A 10 6.03 13.87 9.69
CA SER A 10 4.57 13.93 9.72
C SER A 10 4.15 15.34 10.15
N GLY A 11 3.77 16.15 9.16
CA GLY A 11 3.40 17.55 9.36
C GLY A 11 2.55 18.12 8.22
N SER A 12 1.73 17.29 7.56
CA SER A 12 0.86 17.75 6.47
C SER A 12 -0.52 17.10 6.56
N ASP A 13 -1.57 17.93 6.66
CA ASP A 13 -3.02 17.62 6.58
C ASP A 13 -3.49 16.89 5.30
N LYS A 14 -2.60 16.22 4.56
CA LYS A 14 -2.88 15.61 3.26
C LYS A 14 -2.63 14.10 3.31
N TYR A 15 -3.54 13.33 2.72
CA TYR A 15 -3.34 11.91 2.50
C TYR A 15 -2.09 11.69 1.65
N VAL A 16 -1.11 10.98 2.22
CA VAL A 16 0.07 10.54 1.48
C VAL A 16 -0.20 9.10 1.09
N GLU A 17 -0.48 8.88 -0.19
CA GLU A 17 -0.67 7.52 -0.69
C GLU A 17 0.61 6.70 -0.42
N PRO A 18 0.51 5.55 0.27
CA PRO A 18 1.68 4.75 0.55
C PRO A 18 2.26 4.18 -0.76
N SER A 19 3.58 4.13 -0.86
CA SER A 19 4.25 3.49 -1.99
C SER A 19 3.86 2.01 -2.09
N ASP A 20 3.83 1.46 -3.30
CA ASP A 20 3.53 0.04 -3.56
C ASP A 20 4.43 -0.89 -2.71
N SER A 21 5.71 -0.53 -2.59
CA SER A 21 6.68 -1.25 -1.76
C SER A 21 6.29 -1.31 -0.28
N SER A 22 5.64 -0.26 0.25
CA SER A 22 5.17 -0.23 1.64
C SER A 22 4.08 -1.26 1.90
N PHE A 23 3.15 -1.44 0.95
CA PHE A 23 2.13 -2.49 1.04
C PHE A 23 2.77 -3.88 0.93
N TYR A 24 3.63 -4.09 -0.07
CA TYR A 24 4.32 -5.37 -0.24
C TYR A 24 5.19 -5.75 0.95
N LYS A 25 5.78 -4.78 1.65
CA LYS A 25 6.62 -5.03 2.83
C LYS A 25 5.88 -5.79 3.93
N GLY A 26 4.58 -5.56 4.11
CA GLY A 26 3.76 -6.29 5.08
C GLY A 26 3.60 -7.78 4.76
N TYR A 27 3.69 -8.14 3.47
CA TYR A 27 3.56 -9.51 2.98
C TYR A 27 4.91 -10.22 2.81
N GLY A 28 6.05 -9.53 3.00
CA GLY A 28 7.38 -10.08 2.70
C GLY A 28 7.84 -9.83 1.25
N GLY A 29 7.22 -8.89 0.55
CA GLY A 29 7.55 -8.47 -0.81
C GLY A 29 6.44 -8.78 -1.83
N GLN A 30 6.60 -8.26 -3.05
CA GLN A 30 5.61 -8.41 -4.12
C GLN A 30 5.33 -9.88 -4.44
N LYS A 31 6.38 -10.72 -4.47
CA LYS A 31 6.25 -12.16 -4.73
C LYS A 31 5.37 -12.84 -3.69
N ALA A 32 5.64 -12.61 -2.41
CA ALA A 32 4.87 -13.20 -1.32
C ALA A 32 3.42 -12.67 -1.30
N PHE A 33 3.21 -11.39 -1.61
CA PHE A 33 1.87 -10.83 -1.81
C PHE A 33 1.11 -11.58 -2.91
N LEU A 34 1.70 -11.73 -4.10
CA LEU A 34 1.08 -12.47 -5.20
C LEU A 34 0.77 -13.92 -4.80
N GLU A 35 1.73 -14.61 -4.18
CA GLU A 35 1.56 -15.99 -3.70
C GLU A 35 0.43 -16.11 -2.66
N CYS A 36 0.30 -15.16 -1.73
CA CYS A 36 -0.80 -15.11 -0.75
C CYS A 36 -2.17 -14.95 -1.41
N HIS A 37 -2.23 -14.28 -2.56
CA HIS A 37 -3.45 -14.11 -3.35
C HIS A 37 -3.65 -15.23 -4.40
N GLY A 38 -2.80 -16.26 -4.42
CA GLY A 38 -2.87 -17.36 -5.38
C GLY A 38 -2.40 -16.98 -6.79
N LEU A 39 -1.78 -15.82 -6.94
CA LEU A 39 -1.32 -15.24 -8.20
C LEU A 39 0.12 -15.68 -8.50
N LYS A 40 0.40 -16.01 -9.76
CA LYS A 40 1.72 -16.49 -10.20
C LYS A 40 2.58 -15.32 -10.70
N ILE A 41 3.76 -15.13 -10.11
CA ILE A 41 4.68 -14.06 -10.52
C ILE A 41 5.25 -14.23 -11.93
N TRP A 42 5.20 -15.43 -12.51
CA TRP A 42 5.66 -15.71 -13.87
C TRP A 42 4.55 -15.54 -14.92
N ASN A 43 3.33 -15.23 -14.51
CA ASN A 43 2.23 -14.93 -15.40
C ASN A 43 1.94 -13.44 -15.35
N ASP A 44 2.11 -12.75 -16.47
CA ASP A 44 1.87 -11.31 -16.56
C ASP A 44 0.42 -10.93 -16.22
N ASP A 45 -0.54 -11.80 -16.53
CA ASP A 45 -1.95 -11.58 -16.22
C ASP A 45 -2.19 -11.56 -14.71
N ASP A 46 -1.65 -12.55 -14.00
CA ASP A 46 -1.67 -12.64 -12.53
C ASP A 46 -0.94 -11.44 -11.87
N ILE A 47 0.13 -10.93 -12.49
CA ILE A 47 0.82 -9.72 -12.01
C ILE A 47 -0.07 -8.49 -12.16
N GLN A 48 -0.82 -8.38 -13.26
CA GLN A 48 -1.76 -7.28 -13.46
C GLN A 48 -2.92 -7.34 -12.47
N GLU A 49 -3.46 -8.53 -12.22
CA GLU A 49 -4.47 -8.75 -11.18
C GLU A 49 -3.94 -8.33 -9.80
N GLY A 50 -2.72 -8.74 -9.44
CA GLY A 50 -2.12 -8.34 -8.17
C GLY A 50 -1.94 -6.82 -8.03
N LYS A 51 -1.58 -6.14 -9.12
CA LYS A 51 -1.54 -4.67 -9.14
C LYS A 51 -2.93 -4.05 -9.01
N ALA A 52 -3.96 -4.66 -9.59
CA ALA A 52 -5.34 -4.20 -9.45
C ALA A 52 -5.83 -4.33 -8.00
N ILE A 53 -5.54 -5.45 -7.33
CA ILE A 53 -5.83 -5.66 -5.91
C ILE A 53 -5.13 -4.60 -5.07
N LEU A 54 -3.83 -4.37 -5.31
CA LEU A 54 -3.08 -3.34 -4.59
C LEU A 54 -3.70 -1.94 -4.77
N ARG A 55 -4.13 -1.59 -5.98
CA ARG A 55 -4.83 -0.32 -6.24
C ARG A 55 -6.14 -0.22 -5.47
N ALA A 56 -6.92 -1.31 -5.40
CA ALA A 56 -8.15 -1.34 -4.62
C ALA A 56 -7.89 -1.16 -3.12
N MET A 57 -6.85 -1.79 -2.58
CA MET A 57 -6.44 -1.61 -1.17
C MET A 57 -6.06 -0.16 -0.86
N LYS A 58 -5.30 0.48 -1.76
CA LYS A 58 -4.92 1.91 -1.64
C LYS A 58 -6.11 2.86 -1.70
N ALA A 59 -7.10 2.54 -2.52
CA ALA A 59 -8.34 3.31 -2.62
C ALA A 59 -9.15 3.20 -1.32
N ALA A 60 -9.30 1.99 -0.77
CA ALA A 60 -9.98 1.78 0.51
C ALA A 60 -9.28 2.49 1.68
N ASP A 61 -7.94 2.45 1.75
CA ASP A 61 -7.15 3.17 2.78
C ASP A 61 -7.36 4.69 2.69
N ARG A 62 -7.49 5.22 1.47
CA ARG A 62 -7.81 6.64 1.24
C ARG A 62 -9.22 6.98 1.72
N GLU A 63 -10.21 6.16 1.38
CA GLU A 63 -11.60 6.36 1.77
C GLU A 63 -11.75 6.37 3.30
N ASP A 64 -11.06 5.46 4.00
CA ASP A 64 -11.05 5.41 5.47
C ASP A 64 -10.44 6.69 6.07
N TRP A 65 -9.28 7.12 5.55
CA TRP A 65 -8.65 8.39 5.96
C TRP A 65 -9.58 9.59 5.72
N GLU A 66 -10.24 9.67 4.57
CA GLU A 66 -11.18 10.75 4.27
C GLU A 66 -12.38 10.76 5.23
N ALA A 67 -12.91 9.58 5.58
CA ALA A 67 -13.99 9.43 6.55
C ALA A 67 -13.57 9.88 7.96
N GLU A 68 -12.37 9.50 8.42
CA GLU A 68 -11.83 9.94 9.71
C GLU A 68 -11.63 11.47 9.77
N GLN A 69 -11.11 12.07 8.70
CA GLN A 69 -10.89 13.50 8.64
C GLN A 69 -12.22 14.28 8.59
N ALA A 70 -13.25 13.73 7.92
CA ALA A 70 -14.60 14.29 7.95
C ALA A 70 -15.21 14.22 9.36
N ALA A 71 -14.94 13.16 10.12
CA ALA A 71 -15.40 13.02 11.50
C ALA A 71 -14.69 13.99 12.46
N LYS A 72 -13.38 14.24 12.27
CA LYS A 72 -12.60 15.20 13.08
C LYS A 72 -12.94 16.67 12.80
N LYS A 73 -13.56 16.98 11.65
CA LYS A 73 -14.01 18.34 11.29
C LYS A 73 -15.38 18.73 11.88
N LYS A 74 -16.00 17.85 12.68
CA LYS A 74 -17.34 18.04 13.25
C LYS A 74 -17.27 18.36 14.73
#